data_AF-A0A9E2YDJ5-F1
#
_entry.id   AF-A0A9E2YDJ5-F1
#
_cell.length_a   1.000
_cell.length_b   1.000
_cell.length_c   1.000
_cell.angle_alpha   90.00
_cell.angle_beta   90.00
_cell.angle_gamma   90.00
#
_symmetry.space_group_name_H-M   'P 1'
#
loop_
_entity.id
_entity.type
_entity.pdbx_description
1 polymer ?
#
loop_
_entity_poly.entity_id
_entity_poly.type
_entity_poly.pdbx_seq_one_letter_code
_entity_poly.pdbx_strand_id
1 'polypeptide(L)'
;MIRATGGPPGRPLNGKARNGKLGRCTTSRGFTLIEVLATLLLMAIVIPAAMEGITLAVSASSSAQHRSEASGLAEEKLNELLATGDWQSGSLSGNFDGDFAGYHWVATVTPWDQDISGQNIQEIDLTVSWTTHNRTESVALSTLTYVRATS
;
A
#
# COMPACT_ATOMS: atom_id res chain seq x y z
N MET A 1 -54.13 4.18 98.25
CA MET A 1 -55.42 4.18 97.53
C MET A 1 -55.12 4.53 96.07
N ILE A 2 -55.71 3.77 95.14
CA ILE A 2 -55.65 3.91 93.66
C ILE A 2 -54.47 3.20 92.96
N ARG A 3 -54.83 2.60 91.83
CA ARG A 3 -54.39 1.37 91.15
C ARG A 3 -54.03 1.73 89.71
N ALA A 4 -52.95 1.20 89.16
CA ALA A 4 -52.72 1.07 87.70
C ALA A 4 -51.55 0.08 87.46
N THR A 5 -51.82 -1.19 87.09
CA THR A 5 -51.65 -1.75 85.71
C THR A 5 -50.22 -1.63 85.19
N GLY A 6 -49.39 -2.67 85.00
CA GLY A 6 -49.65 -3.97 84.39
C GLY A 6 -49.03 -4.01 82.98
N GLY A 7 -47.95 -4.77 82.77
CA GLY A 7 -47.37 -5.04 81.44
C GLY A 7 -45.85 -5.29 81.41
N PRO A 8 -45.35 -6.49 81.04
CA PRO A 8 -43.94 -6.90 81.11
C PRO A 8 -43.12 -6.55 79.83
N PRO A 9 -41.79 -6.80 79.79
CA PRO A 9 -40.85 -6.03 78.99
C PRO A 9 -40.66 -6.57 77.56
N GLY A 10 -40.51 -5.66 76.60
CA GLY A 10 -40.22 -5.99 75.20
C GLY A 10 -38.80 -5.59 74.79
N ARG A 11 -37.94 -6.60 74.59
CA ARG A 11 -36.82 -6.61 73.61
C ARG A 11 -37.27 -7.57 72.48
N PRO A 12 -36.66 -7.64 71.26
CA PRO A 12 -35.54 -6.89 70.69
C PRO A 12 -35.76 -6.53 69.18
N LEU A 13 -34.67 -6.20 68.49
CA LEU A 13 -34.40 -6.35 67.04
C LEU A 13 -35.00 -5.30 66.07
N ASN A 14 -34.19 -4.30 65.69
CA ASN A 14 -34.36 -3.65 64.40
C ASN A 14 -33.32 -4.19 63.41
N GLY A 15 -33.77 -5.12 62.56
CA GLY A 15 -33.00 -5.71 61.48
C GLY A 15 -33.43 -5.18 60.11
N LYS A 16 -32.43 -4.71 59.36
CA LYS A 16 -32.34 -4.57 57.88
C LYS A 16 -33.36 -3.69 57.14
N ALA A 17 -32.80 -2.72 56.41
CA ALA A 17 -33.18 -2.47 55.03
C ALA A 17 -31.93 -2.55 54.13
N ARG A 18 -31.66 -3.73 53.59
CA ARG A 18 -30.73 -3.89 52.46
C ARG A 18 -31.48 -3.37 51.24
N ASN A 19 -31.12 -2.17 50.78
CA ASN A 19 -31.71 -1.62 49.56
C ASN A 19 -31.14 -2.37 48.34
N GLY A 20 -31.82 -3.46 47.96
CA GLY A 20 -31.56 -4.15 46.71
C GLY A 20 -32.00 -3.26 45.55
N LYS A 21 -31.03 -2.61 44.88
CA LYS A 21 -31.27 -2.05 43.55
C LYS A 21 -31.71 -3.21 42.65
N LEU A 22 -33.01 -3.24 42.35
CA LEU A 22 -33.63 -4.14 41.39
C LEU A 22 -32.84 -4.06 40.08
N GLY A 23 -32.30 -5.20 39.66
CA GLY A 23 -31.64 -5.35 38.37
C GLY A 23 -32.60 -4.89 37.28
N ARG A 24 -32.13 -3.96 36.45
CA ARG A 24 -32.79 -3.68 35.16
C ARG A 24 -32.68 -4.97 34.35
N CYS A 25 -33.81 -5.63 34.11
CA CYS A 25 -33.90 -6.57 33.02
C CYS A 25 -33.68 -5.78 31.73
N THR A 26 -32.48 -5.89 31.17
CA THR A 26 -32.21 -5.45 29.81
C THR A 26 -33.01 -6.37 28.91
N THR A 27 -34.05 -5.84 28.26
CA THR A 27 -34.79 -6.61 27.26
C THR A 27 -33.86 -6.82 26.07
N SER A 28 -33.31 -8.01 25.94
CA SER A 28 -32.59 -8.44 24.75
C SER A 28 -33.58 -8.46 23.58
N ARG A 29 -33.56 -7.39 22.77
CA ARG A 29 -34.31 -7.31 21.52
C ARG A 29 -33.60 -8.25 20.55
N GLY A 30 -34.28 -9.33 20.17
CA GLY A 30 -33.81 -10.23 19.11
C GLY A 30 -33.93 -9.57 17.73
N PHE A 31 -33.18 -10.10 16.77
CA PHE A 31 -33.20 -9.64 15.39
C PHE A 31 -34.60 -9.78 14.79
N THR A 32 -35.09 -8.69 14.20
CA THR A 32 -36.35 -8.72 13.44
C THR A 32 -36.08 -9.23 12.02
N LEU A 33 -37.06 -9.85 11.37
CA LEU A 33 -36.92 -10.31 9.98
C LEU A 33 -36.49 -9.16 9.06
N ILE A 34 -37.07 -7.98 9.27
CA ILE A 34 -36.77 -6.79 8.46
C ILE A 34 -35.32 -6.32 8.59
N GLU A 35 -34.69 -6.52 9.74
CA GLU A 35 -33.29 -6.16 9.97
C GLU A 35 -32.32 -7.06 9.22
N VAL A 36 -32.58 -8.36 9.20
CA VAL A 36 -31.79 -9.31 8.41
C VAL A 36 -31.96 -9.00 6.92
N LEU A 37 -33.18 -8.73 6.45
CA LEU A 37 -33.44 -8.34 5.07
C LEU A 37 -32.72 -7.04 4.69
N ALA A 38 -32.78 -6.02 5.55
CA ALA A 38 -32.08 -4.76 5.32
C ALA A 38 -30.56 -4.96 5.30
N THR A 39 -30.02 -5.82 6.16
CA THR A 39 -28.58 -6.13 6.21
C THR A 39 -28.14 -6.88 4.95
N LEU A 40 -28.90 -7.89 4.51
CA LEU A 40 -28.60 -8.61 3.27
C LEU A 40 -28.66 -7.68 2.04
N LEU A 41 -29.66 -6.79 1.99
CA LEU A 41 -29.76 -5.77 0.94
C LEU A 41 -28.56 -4.82 0.95
N LEU A 42 -28.13 -4.36 2.13
CA LEU A 42 -26.96 -3.51 2.28
C LEU A 42 -25.69 -4.23 1.83
N MET A 43 -25.48 -5.47 2.28
CA MET A 43 -24.32 -6.28 1.89
C MET A 43 -24.28 -6.52 0.37
N ALA A 44 -25.44 -6.71 -0.26
CA ALA A 44 -25.53 -6.90 -1.72
C ALA A 44 -24.98 -5.71 -2.52
N ILE A 45 -25.00 -4.51 -1.96
CA ILE A 45 -24.47 -3.29 -2.59
C ILE A 45 -23.03 -3.04 -2.14
N VAL A 46 -22.72 -3.26 -0.87
CA VAL A 46 -21.40 -2.95 -0.28
C VAL A 46 -20.31 -3.92 -0.75
N ILE A 47 -20.61 -5.22 -0.83
CA ILE A 47 -19.59 -6.22 -1.18
C ILE A 47 -19.02 -5.98 -2.59
N PRO A 48 -19.83 -5.79 -3.66
CA PRO A 48 -19.28 -5.52 -4.99
C PRO A 48 -18.41 -4.26 -5.04
N ALA A 49 -18.85 -3.16 -4.39
CA ALA A 49 -18.09 -1.92 -4.33
C ALA A 49 -16.74 -2.10 -3.61
N ALA A 50 -16.72 -2.86 -2.51
CA ALA A 50 -15.49 -3.18 -1.79
C ALA A 50 -14.54 -4.07 -2.64
N MET A 51 -15.08 -5.06 -3.34
CA MET A 51 -14.31 -5.96 -4.21
C MET A 51 -13.67 -5.21 -5.38
N GLU A 52 -14.39 -4.26 -5.98
CA GLU A 52 -13.84 -3.39 -7.03
C GLU A 52 -12.66 -2.59 -6.49
N GLY A 53 -12.81 -1.94 -5.33
CA GLY A 53 -11.73 -1.21 -4.68
C GLY A 53 -10.49 -2.06 -4.38
N ILE A 54 -10.68 -3.30 -3.91
CA ILE A 54 -9.57 -4.24 -3.66
C ILE A 54 -8.88 -4.61 -4.98
N THR A 55 -9.64 -4.89 -6.04
CA THR A 55 -9.08 -5.25 -7.34
C THR A 55 -8.24 -4.12 -7.91
N LEU A 56 -8.73 -2.88 -7.81
CA LEU A 56 -7.97 -1.70 -8.21
C LEU A 56 -6.67 -1.57 -7.39
N ALA A 57 -6.75 -1.70 -6.07
CA ALA A 57 -5.58 -1.60 -5.20
C ALA A 57 -4.52 -2.67 -5.51
N VAL A 58 -4.93 -3.92 -5.74
CA VAL A 58 -4.02 -5.01 -6.11
C VAL A 58 -3.37 -4.74 -7.47
N SER A 59 -4.14 -4.31 -8.46
CA SER A 59 -3.60 -3.99 -9.79
C SER A 59 -2.59 -2.84 -9.74
N ALA A 60 -2.89 -1.79 -8.98
CA ALA A 60 -1.99 -0.66 -8.77
C ALA A 60 -0.71 -1.09 -8.04
N SER A 61 -0.83 -1.94 -7.02
CA SER A 61 0.33 -2.48 -6.29
C SER A 61 1.23 -3.34 -7.18
N SER A 62 0.64 -4.16 -8.06
CA SER A 62 1.39 -4.98 -9.02
C SER A 62 2.17 -4.10 -10.01
N SER A 63 1.53 -3.07 -10.57
CA SER A 63 2.21 -2.12 -11.46
C SER A 63 3.31 -1.33 -10.75
N ALA A 64 3.10 -0.92 -9.48
CA ALA A 64 4.12 -0.25 -8.69
C ALA A 64 5.33 -1.16 -8.44
N GLN A 65 5.10 -2.43 -8.12
CA GLN A 65 6.17 -3.41 -7.92
C GLN A 65 7.04 -3.57 -9.17
N HIS A 66 6.43 -3.78 -10.34
CA HIS A 66 7.17 -3.92 -11.59
C HIS A 66 7.97 -2.66 -11.96
N ARG A 67 7.45 -1.47 -11.66
CA ARG A 67 8.16 -0.21 -11.88
C ARG A 67 9.36 -0.05 -10.95
N SER A 68 9.22 -0.40 -9.67
CA SER A 68 10.35 -0.38 -8.72
C SER A 68 11.45 -1.35 -9.13
N GLU A 69 11.08 -2.55 -9.58
CA GLU A 69 12.00 -3.55 -10.10
C GLU A 69 12.70 -3.07 -11.38
N ALA A 70 11.94 -2.56 -12.36
CA ALA A 70 12.49 -1.97 -13.58
C ALA A 70 13.44 -0.80 -13.30
N SER A 71 13.13 0.05 -12.31
CA SER A 71 13.98 1.16 -11.89
C SER A 71 15.30 0.64 -11.30
N GLY A 72 15.25 -0.37 -10.44
CA GLY A 72 16.45 -0.99 -9.88
C GLY A 72 17.34 -1.61 -10.97
N LEU A 73 16.74 -2.34 -11.90
CA LEU A 73 17.45 -2.91 -13.06
C LEU A 73 18.05 -1.81 -13.96
N ALA A 74 17.33 -0.72 -14.16
CA ALA A 74 17.82 0.42 -14.93
C ALA A 74 19.03 1.07 -14.23
N GLU A 75 18.96 1.30 -12.91
CA GLU A 75 20.08 1.86 -12.15
C GLU A 75 21.31 0.95 -12.17
N GLU A 76 21.12 -0.35 -11.96
CA GLU A 76 22.20 -1.34 -12.04
C GLU A 76 22.86 -1.33 -13.41
N LYS A 77 22.05 -1.41 -14.48
CA LYS A 77 22.58 -1.46 -15.84
C LYS A 77 23.24 -0.15 -16.25
N LEU A 78 22.69 0.99 -15.84
CA LEU A 78 23.30 2.29 -16.08
C LEU A 78 24.67 2.39 -15.42
N ASN A 79 24.77 1.96 -14.16
CA ASN A 79 26.03 1.97 -13.42
C ASN A 79 27.07 1.03 -14.03
N GLU A 80 26.66 -0.15 -14.49
CA GLU A 80 27.52 -1.08 -15.23
C GLU A 80 28.09 -0.41 -16.48
N LEU A 81 27.23 0.18 -17.32
CA LEU A 81 27.66 0.88 -18.53
C LEU A 81 28.64 2.00 -18.21
N LEU A 82 28.33 2.85 -17.22
CA LEU A 82 29.20 3.94 -16.79
C LEU A 82 30.55 3.44 -16.29
N ALA A 83 30.59 2.32 -15.57
CA ALA A 83 31.81 1.74 -15.02
C ALA A 83 32.70 1.09 -16.08
N THR A 84 32.12 0.39 -17.07
CA THR A 84 32.89 -0.21 -18.17
C THR A 84 33.30 0.81 -19.22
N GLY A 85 32.53 1.89 -19.36
CA GLY A 85 32.70 2.87 -20.42
C GLY A 85 32.07 2.45 -21.75
N ASP A 86 31.33 1.34 -21.79
CA ASP A 86 30.76 0.79 -23.02
C ASP A 86 29.76 1.72 -23.69
N TRP A 87 29.13 2.64 -22.93
CA TRP A 87 28.25 3.68 -23.47
C TRP A 87 28.92 4.53 -24.56
N GLN A 88 30.25 4.65 -24.56
CA GLN A 88 31.00 5.39 -25.58
C GLN A 88 30.92 4.74 -26.98
N SER A 89 30.51 3.48 -27.07
CA SER A 89 30.38 2.75 -28.33
C SER A 89 29.08 3.03 -29.10
N GLY A 90 28.14 3.81 -28.51
CA GLY A 90 26.89 4.25 -29.15
C GLY A 90 25.64 3.64 -28.52
N SER A 91 24.61 3.39 -29.33
CA SER A 91 23.36 2.79 -28.85
C SER A 91 23.55 1.32 -28.51
N LEU A 92 23.18 0.95 -27.28
CA LEU A 92 23.28 -0.40 -26.76
C LEU A 92 21.87 -0.92 -26.45
N SER A 93 21.66 -2.22 -26.60
CA SER A 93 20.40 -2.84 -26.23
C SER A 93 20.61 -4.30 -25.85
N GLY A 94 19.69 -4.85 -25.08
CA GLY A 94 19.73 -6.23 -24.69
C GLY A 94 18.55 -6.63 -23.82
N ASN A 95 18.57 -7.89 -23.42
CA ASN A 95 17.62 -8.46 -22.47
C ASN A 95 18.31 -8.69 -21.14
N PHE A 96 17.55 -8.67 -20.07
CA PHE A 96 18.02 -9.23 -18.81
C PHE A 96 17.83 -10.75 -18.83
N ASP A 97 18.67 -11.47 -18.09
CA ASP A 97 18.62 -12.93 -18.00
C ASP A 97 18.02 -13.39 -16.66
N GLY A 98 17.72 -14.68 -16.56
CA GLY A 98 17.26 -15.31 -15.32
C GLY A 98 15.85 -14.87 -14.89
N ASP A 99 15.72 -14.43 -13.64
CA ASP A 99 14.43 -14.01 -13.06
C ASP A 99 13.82 -12.78 -13.78
N PHE A 100 14.64 -12.05 -14.54
CA PHE A 100 14.25 -10.83 -15.25
C PHE A 100 14.13 -11.01 -16.78
N ALA A 101 14.02 -12.24 -17.27
CA ALA A 101 13.95 -12.55 -18.72
C ALA A 101 12.84 -11.80 -19.50
N GLY A 102 11.83 -11.27 -18.81
CA GLY A 102 10.76 -10.46 -19.40
C GLY A 102 11.09 -8.97 -19.58
N TYR A 103 12.24 -8.52 -19.09
CA TYR A 103 12.69 -7.13 -19.17
C TYR A 103 13.70 -6.96 -20.32
N HIS A 104 13.53 -5.88 -21.07
CA HIS A 104 14.42 -5.47 -22.15
C HIS A 104 14.94 -4.06 -21.87
N TRP A 105 16.18 -3.77 -22.23
CA TRP A 105 16.77 -2.45 -22.03
C TRP A 105 17.36 -1.90 -23.33
N VAL A 106 17.32 -0.58 -23.45
CA VAL A 106 17.93 0.18 -24.55
C VAL A 106 18.61 1.39 -23.94
N ALA A 107 19.90 1.57 -24.21
CA ALA A 107 20.66 2.76 -23.89
C ALA A 107 20.93 3.54 -25.18
N THR A 108 20.56 4.82 -25.19
CA THR A 108 20.87 5.74 -26.29
C THR A 108 21.76 6.83 -25.75
N VAL A 109 22.85 7.12 -26.46
CA VAL A 109 23.78 8.17 -26.09
C VAL A 109 23.69 9.29 -27.11
N THR A 110 23.37 10.48 -26.63
CA THR A 110 23.18 11.68 -27.44
C THR A 110 24.14 12.76 -26.98
N PRO A 111 24.75 13.52 -27.90
CA PRO A 111 25.44 14.76 -27.53
C PRO A 111 24.47 15.69 -26.83
N TRP A 112 24.89 16.29 -25.72
CA TRP A 112 24.07 17.26 -25.02
C TRP A 112 24.12 18.61 -25.76
N ASP A 113 23.04 18.97 -26.45
CA ASP A 113 22.98 20.16 -27.31
C ASP A 113 23.20 21.49 -26.58
N GLN A 114 23.09 21.52 -25.24
CA GLN A 114 23.34 22.71 -24.44
C GLN A 114 24.76 22.76 -23.84
N ASP A 115 25.70 21.95 -24.33
CA ASP A 115 27.11 22.07 -23.93
C ASP A 115 27.75 23.34 -24.51
N ILE A 116 27.63 24.43 -23.75
CA ILE A 116 28.22 25.73 -24.07
C ILE A 116 29.71 25.80 -23.69
N SER A 117 30.21 24.81 -22.95
CA SER A 117 31.57 24.81 -22.36
C SER A 117 32.57 24.04 -23.22
N GLY A 118 32.11 23.33 -24.26
CA GLY A 118 32.95 22.49 -25.12
C GLY A 118 33.55 21.29 -24.37
N GLN A 119 32.88 20.83 -23.30
CA GLN A 119 33.34 19.73 -22.45
C GLN A 119 32.93 18.34 -22.97
N ASN A 120 32.30 18.28 -24.14
CA ASN A 120 31.81 17.07 -24.79
C ASN A 120 30.91 16.25 -23.85
N ILE A 121 29.90 16.94 -23.30
CA ILE A 121 28.89 16.34 -22.43
C ILE A 121 27.99 15.44 -23.29
N GLN A 122 27.80 14.20 -22.83
CA GLN A 122 26.89 13.24 -23.42
C GLN A 122 25.77 12.93 -22.44
N GLU A 123 24.56 12.88 -22.95
CA GLU A 123 23.39 12.37 -22.24
C GLU A 123 23.23 10.89 -22.58
N ILE A 124 23.03 10.08 -21.54
CA ILE A 124 22.74 8.66 -21.67
C ILE A 124 21.30 8.46 -21.20
N ASP A 125 20.44 8.08 -22.14
CA ASP A 125 19.06 7.69 -21.89
C ASP A 125 18.96 6.16 -21.86
N LEU A 126 18.72 5.60 -20.68
CA LEU A 126 18.48 4.18 -20.49
C LEU A 126 16.99 3.93 -20.27
N THR A 127 16.36 3.18 -21.18
CA THR A 127 14.97 2.75 -21.07
C THR A 127 14.89 1.25 -20.82
N VAL A 128 14.21 0.85 -19.75
CA VAL A 128 13.84 -0.53 -19.46
C VAL A 128 12.35 -0.72 -19.76
N SER A 129 12.01 -1.70 -20.58
CA SER A 129 10.64 -2.03 -20.97
C SER A 129 10.27 -3.47 -20.61
N TRP A 130 9.00 -3.67 -20.27
CA TRP A 130 8.43 -4.98 -19.98
C TRP A 130 6.97 -5.04 -20.45
N THR A 131 6.44 -6.24 -20.65
CA THR A 131 5.04 -6.43 -21.08
C THR A 131 4.20 -7.01 -19.94
N THR A 132 3.16 -6.28 -19.54
CA THR A 132 2.17 -6.70 -18.54
C THR A 132 0.78 -6.73 -19.18
N HIS A 133 0.10 -7.88 -19.15
CA HIS A 133 -1.27 -8.03 -19.70
C HIS A 133 -1.44 -7.45 -21.12
N ASN A 134 -0.50 -7.75 -22.03
CA ASN A 134 -0.47 -7.27 -23.42
C ASN A 134 -0.30 -5.72 -23.56
N ARG A 135 0.16 -5.05 -22.51
CA ARG A 135 0.59 -3.65 -22.56
C ARG A 135 2.08 -3.56 -22.25
N THR A 136 2.82 -2.84 -23.07
CA THR A 136 4.23 -2.54 -22.80
C THR A 136 4.31 -1.32 -21.91
N GLU A 137 4.88 -1.49 -20.72
CA GLU A 137 5.26 -0.39 -19.84
C GLU A 137 6.78 -0.19 -19.92
N SER A 138 7.24 1.00 -19.56
CA SER A 138 8.66 1.32 -19.51
C SER A 138 8.98 2.32 -18.41
N VAL A 139 10.24 2.28 -17.97
CA VAL A 139 10.89 3.25 -17.09
C VAL A 139 12.14 3.74 -17.81
N ALA A 140 12.39 5.04 -17.77
CA ALA A 140 13.57 5.65 -18.37
C ALA A 140 14.37 6.41 -17.30
N LEU A 141 15.69 6.30 -17.37
CA LEU A 141 16.66 7.03 -16.57
C LEU A 141 17.60 7.77 -17.52
N SER A 142 17.80 9.06 -17.26
CA SER A 142 18.70 9.91 -18.03
C SER A 142 19.83 10.38 -17.12
N THR A 143 21.07 10.33 -17.62
CA THR A 143 22.23 10.85 -16.90
C THR A 143 23.15 11.62 -17.83
N LEU A 144 23.85 12.63 -17.29
CA LEU A 144 24.83 13.42 -18.00
C LEU A 144 26.22 12.97 -17.59
N THR A 145 27.03 12.60 -18.58
CA THR A 145 28.43 12.22 -18.41
C THR A 145 29.32 13.04 -19.34
N TYR A 146 30.60 13.10 -19.05
CA TYR A 146 31.60 13.76 -19.90
C TYR A 146 32.50 12.72 -20.54
N VAL A 147 32.87 12.93 -21.80
CA VAL A 147 33.85 12.09 -22.47
C VAL A 147 35.25 12.57 -22.08
N ARG A 148 36.00 11.76 -21.33
CA ARG A 148 37.42 12.04 -21.09
C ARG A 148 38.19 11.86 -22.41
N ALA A 149 38.80 12.93 -22.92
CA ALA A 149 39.77 12.81 -24.00
C ALA A 149 41.05 12.16 -23.45
N THR A 150 41.34 10.92 -23.82
CA THR A 150 42.64 10.30 -23.54
C THR A 150 43.68 10.97 -24.45
N SER A 151 44.56 11.79 -23.86
CA SER A 151 45.75 12.34 -24.52
C SER A 151 46.90 11.34 -24.53
#